data_AF-A0A9E4BXY7-F1
#
_entry.id   AF-A0A9E4BXY7-F1
#
_cell.length_a   1.000
_cell.length_b   1.000
_cell.length_c   1.000
_cell.angle_alpha   90.00
_cell.angle_beta   90.00
_cell.angle_gamma   90.00
#
_symmetry.space_group_name_H-M   'P 1'
#
loop_
_entity.id
_entity.type
_entity.pdbx_description
1 polymer ?
#
loop_
_entity_poly.entity_id
_entity_poly.type
_entity_poly.pdbx_seq_one_letter_code
_entity_poly.pdbx_strand_id
1 'polypeptide(L)'
;MLAGIHDLGKISRSFQAKVPELWPEQVLGQRREVPDRPHWRNTAILLRAEPISQEFASLFPSIPYDIAPIIAAIAGHHGRPPEGQDEVNADPGKARRDQQLGEECVDAAHTTFCMIRNLIEPLPLSSLEKQKQAAQWSWRLSGLVTLADWVGSDSDYFSFESVDTRLEDYWEWTLTQAEKALAGKGLLAQSPESRPSYASFAPQAATRPRPMQKLAEEAPLKDGAHHRGR
;
A
#
# COMPACT_ATOMS: atom_id res chain seq x y z
N MET A 1 -1.47 -3.36 -5.97
CA MET A 1 -0.03 -3.23 -6.29
C MET A 1 0.72 -2.44 -5.23
N LEU A 2 0.50 -1.12 -5.13
CA LEU A 2 1.32 -0.24 -4.26
C LEU A 2 1.30 -0.62 -2.78
N ALA A 3 0.16 -1.05 -2.24
CA ALA A 3 0.10 -1.59 -0.89
C ALA A 3 0.85 -2.93 -0.76
N GLY A 4 0.87 -3.78 -1.78
CA GLY A 4 1.54 -5.08 -1.73
C GLY A 4 3.08 -5.00 -1.70
N ILE A 5 3.65 -3.86 -2.10
CA ILE A 5 5.11 -3.65 -2.11
C ILE A 5 5.62 -2.82 -0.91
N HIS A 6 4.76 -2.53 0.08
CA HIS A 6 5.11 -1.72 1.25
C HIS A 6 6.27 -2.32 2.06
N ASP A 7 6.33 -3.65 2.10
CA ASP A 7 7.26 -4.43 2.89
C ASP A 7 8.46 -4.99 2.10
N LEU A 8 8.69 -4.50 0.87
CA LEU A 8 9.76 -4.99 0.01
C LEU A 8 11.14 -4.97 0.70
N GLY A 9 11.37 -4.00 1.59
CA GLY A 9 12.58 -3.90 2.39
C GLY A 9 12.79 -4.98 3.46
N LYS A 10 11.82 -5.87 3.68
CA LYS A 10 12.02 -7.12 4.44
C LYS A 10 12.98 -8.08 3.70
N ILE A 11 13.17 -7.88 2.39
CA ILE A 11 14.23 -8.51 1.59
C ILE A 11 15.54 -7.76 1.87
N SER A 12 16.10 -7.99 3.06
CA SER A 12 17.36 -7.39 3.50
C SER A 12 18.03 -8.28 4.53
N ARG A 13 19.37 -8.24 4.59
CA ARG A 13 20.17 -9.05 5.51
C ARG A 13 19.77 -8.84 6.98
N SER A 14 19.58 -7.61 7.43
CA SER A 14 19.21 -7.34 8.83
C SER A 14 17.84 -7.91 9.18
N PHE A 15 16.87 -7.84 8.26
CA PHE A 15 15.54 -8.38 8.49
C PHE A 15 15.54 -9.91 8.47
N GLN A 16 16.17 -10.54 7.47
CA GLN A 16 16.26 -12.00 7.38
C GLN A 16 17.07 -12.61 8.55
N ALA A 17 18.04 -11.88 9.11
CA ALA A 17 18.80 -12.32 10.27
C ALA A 17 17.99 -12.36 11.58
N LYS A 18 16.75 -11.83 11.61
CA LYS A 18 15.92 -11.83 12.82
C LYS A 18 15.49 -13.23 13.26
N VAL A 19 15.39 -14.18 12.33
CA VAL A 19 15.07 -15.59 12.61
C VAL A 19 16.22 -16.45 12.08
N PRO A 20 17.20 -16.80 12.94
CA PRO A 20 18.40 -17.54 12.52
C PRO A 20 18.10 -18.83 11.76
N GLU A 21 17.04 -19.53 12.14
CA GLU A 21 16.63 -20.82 11.59
C GLU A 21 16.10 -20.72 10.15
N LEU A 22 15.68 -19.51 9.73
CA LEU A 22 15.15 -19.22 8.39
C LEU A 22 16.15 -18.46 7.52
N TRP A 23 17.42 -18.37 7.92
CA TRP A 23 18.43 -17.64 7.16
C TRP A 23 18.66 -18.27 5.77
N PRO A 24 18.50 -17.52 4.67
CA PRO A 24 18.65 -18.05 3.32
C PRO A 24 20.13 -18.11 2.90
N GLU A 25 20.89 -19.03 3.49
CA GLU A 25 22.33 -19.16 3.28
C GLU A 25 22.71 -19.38 1.80
N GLN A 26 21.86 -20.08 1.04
CA GLN A 26 22.09 -20.34 -0.38
C GLN A 26 22.07 -19.05 -1.24
N VAL A 27 21.41 -17.99 -0.75
CA VAL A 27 21.26 -16.72 -1.45
C VAL A 27 22.17 -15.65 -0.84
N LEU A 28 22.18 -15.52 0.48
CA LEU A 28 22.90 -14.44 1.19
C LEU A 28 24.29 -14.85 1.69
N GLY A 29 24.69 -16.11 1.47
CA GLY A 29 25.91 -16.69 2.01
C GLY A 29 25.90 -16.77 3.53
N GLN A 30 27.08 -16.87 4.14
CA GLN A 30 27.21 -16.92 5.59
C GLN A 30 26.58 -15.68 6.24
N ARG A 31 25.83 -15.91 7.32
CA ARG A 31 25.28 -14.83 8.13
C ARG A 31 26.40 -13.96 8.70
N ARG A 32 26.25 -12.64 8.53
CA ARG A 32 27.15 -11.62 9.07
C ARG A 32 26.35 -10.53 9.76
N GLU A 33 26.93 -9.93 10.80
CA GLU A 33 26.34 -8.75 11.41
C GLU A 33 26.43 -7.56 10.46
N VAL A 34 25.31 -6.88 10.26
CA VAL A 34 25.22 -5.62 9.52
C VAL A 34 24.48 -4.62 10.43
N PRO A 35 24.80 -3.31 10.38
CA PRO A 35 24.05 -2.31 11.13
C PRO A 35 22.55 -2.46 10.85
N ASP A 36 21.69 -2.35 11.85
CA ASP A 36 20.25 -2.47 11.63
C ASP A 36 19.65 -1.19 11.03
N ARG A 37 18.70 -1.35 10.11
CA ARG A 37 17.91 -0.27 9.51
C ARG A 37 16.48 -0.79 9.38
N PRO A 38 15.48 -0.01 9.82
CA PRO A 38 14.09 -0.39 9.67
C PRO A 38 13.76 -0.77 8.21
N HIS A 39 13.05 -1.88 8.02
CA HIS A 39 12.79 -2.45 6.69
C HIS A 39 11.99 -1.49 5.81
N TRP A 40 11.16 -0.62 6.38
CA TRP A 40 10.42 0.37 5.62
C TRP A 40 11.33 1.42 4.94
N ARG A 41 12.51 1.73 5.52
CA ARG A 41 13.54 2.54 4.85
C ARG A 41 14.19 1.76 3.71
N ASN A 42 14.39 0.45 3.88
CA ASN A 42 14.86 -0.44 2.81
C ASN A 42 13.88 -0.46 1.63
N THR A 43 12.57 -0.46 1.88
CA THR A 43 11.56 -0.36 0.82
C THR A 43 11.78 0.89 -0.01
N ALA A 44 11.98 2.05 0.63
CA ALA A 44 12.20 3.31 -0.08
C ALA A 44 13.44 3.28 -0.99
N ILE A 45 14.53 2.70 -0.50
CA ILE A 45 15.78 2.55 -1.26
C ILE A 45 15.61 1.57 -2.42
N LEU A 46 14.92 0.43 -2.20
CA LEU A 46 14.67 -0.57 -3.23
C LEU A 46 13.78 -0.05 -4.36
N LEU A 47 12.76 0.77 -4.05
CA LEU A 47 11.90 1.40 -5.07
C LEU A 47 12.64 2.43 -5.94
N ARG A 48 13.86 2.84 -5.53
CA ARG A 48 14.77 3.67 -6.33
C ARG A 48 15.83 2.87 -7.06
N ALA A 49 16.00 1.58 -6.76
CA ALA A 49 17.06 0.76 -7.34
C ALA A 49 16.71 0.29 -8.76
N GLU A 50 17.67 0.30 -9.69
CA GLU A 50 17.46 -0.34 -11.00
C GLU A 50 17.53 -1.87 -10.88
N PRO A 51 16.63 -2.62 -11.56
CA PRO A 51 15.64 -2.15 -12.54
C PRO A 51 14.24 -1.77 -11.97
N ILE A 52 14.03 -1.88 -10.65
CA ILE A 52 12.74 -1.64 -9.99
C ILE A 52 12.25 -0.21 -10.24
N SER A 53 13.12 0.80 -10.18
CA SER A 53 12.77 2.20 -10.40
C SER A 53 12.14 2.45 -11.76
N GLN A 54 12.68 1.84 -12.83
CA GLN A 54 12.14 2.00 -14.18
C GLN A 54 10.74 1.39 -14.28
N GLU A 55 10.55 0.18 -13.76
CA GLU A 55 9.24 -0.48 -13.79
C GLU A 55 8.22 0.24 -12.91
N PHE A 56 8.63 0.70 -11.74
CA PHE A 56 7.78 1.44 -10.84
C PHE A 56 7.35 2.78 -11.45
N ALA A 57 8.28 3.50 -12.10
CA ALA A 57 7.96 4.72 -12.83
C ALA A 57 6.96 4.48 -13.98
N SER A 58 6.97 3.29 -14.60
CA SER A 58 6.00 2.95 -15.67
C SER A 58 4.54 2.93 -15.19
N LEU A 59 4.29 2.79 -13.88
CA LEU A 59 2.96 2.91 -13.28
C LEU A 59 2.44 4.36 -13.26
N PHE A 60 3.32 5.35 -13.46
CA PHE A 60 3.02 6.77 -13.36
C PHE A 60 3.50 7.52 -14.63
N PRO A 61 2.98 7.19 -15.81
CA PRO A 61 3.50 7.70 -17.09
C PRO A 61 3.45 9.24 -17.21
N SER A 62 2.57 9.89 -16.45
CA SER A 62 2.38 11.34 -16.46
C SER A 62 3.19 12.09 -15.38
N ILE A 63 3.96 11.40 -14.52
CA ILE A 63 4.80 12.00 -13.47
C ILE A 63 6.27 11.71 -13.78
N PRO A 64 6.96 12.57 -14.55
CA PRO A 64 8.27 12.22 -15.08
C PRO A 64 9.43 12.31 -14.06
N TYR A 65 9.30 13.00 -12.92
CA TYR A 65 10.49 13.33 -12.11
C TYR A 65 10.38 13.19 -10.59
N ASP A 66 9.20 13.20 -9.98
CA ASP A 66 9.12 13.21 -8.51
C ASP A 66 8.06 12.24 -7.96
N ILE A 67 8.40 10.96 -8.08
CA ILE A 67 7.70 9.84 -7.43
C ILE A 67 8.02 9.72 -5.92
N ALA A 68 8.87 10.60 -5.37
CA ALA A 68 9.31 10.53 -3.97
C ALA A 68 8.13 10.59 -2.98
N PRO A 69 7.09 11.43 -3.15
CA PRO A 69 5.93 11.43 -2.26
C PRO A 69 5.17 10.09 -2.27
N ILE A 70 5.14 9.40 -3.41
CA ILE A 70 4.47 8.11 -3.57
C ILE A 70 5.29 7.02 -2.87
N ILE A 71 6.62 7.01 -3.08
CA ILE A 71 7.53 6.11 -2.36
C ILE A 71 7.40 6.33 -0.86
N ALA A 72 7.41 7.59 -0.41
CA ALA A 72 7.25 7.95 1.00
C ALA A 72 5.91 7.47 1.59
N ALA A 73 4.82 7.51 0.81
CA ALA A 73 3.52 7.01 1.24
C ALA A 73 3.48 5.47 1.38
N ILE A 74 4.19 4.74 0.52
CA ILE A 74 4.30 3.28 0.57
C ILE A 74 5.19 2.84 1.74
N ALA A 75 6.37 3.45 1.85
CA ALA A 75 7.36 3.14 2.86
C ALA A 75 7.07 3.79 4.23
N GLY A 76 6.13 4.74 4.31
CA GLY A 76 5.77 5.42 5.56
C GLY A 76 4.78 4.66 6.45
N HIS A 77 4.46 3.40 6.15
CA HIS A 77 3.37 2.65 6.78
C HIS A 77 3.56 2.42 8.29
N HIS A 78 4.78 2.58 8.84
CA HIS A 78 5.09 2.57 10.29
C HIS A 78 4.89 3.93 10.98
N GLY A 79 4.19 4.89 10.35
CA GLY A 79 3.81 6.17 10.96
C GLY A 79 4.85 7.29 10.80
N ARG A 80 5.96 7.04 10.10
CA ARG A 80 6.91 8.08 9.70
C ARG A 80 7.38 7.85 8.27
N PRO A 81 7.19 8.81 7.34
CA PRO A 81 7.70 8.68 5.99
C PRO A 81 9.24 8.73 5.99
N PRO A 82 9.90 7.98 5.08
CA PRO A 82 11.31 8.17 4.77
C PRO A 82 11.53 9.55 4.13
N GLU A 83 12.69 10.14 4.38
CA GLU A 83 13.03 11.50 3.96
C GLU A 83 14.47 11.58 3.45
N GLY A 84 14.73 12.55 2.56
CA GLY A 84 16.08 12.93 2.17
C GLY A 84 16.70 12.13 1.01
N GLN A 85 17.94 12.53 0.70
CA GLN A 85 18.71 12.04 -0.45
C GLN A 85 19.12 10.58 -0.33
N ASP A 86 19.14 10.05 0.88
CA ASP A 86 19.61 8.70 1.15
C ASP A 86 18.53 7.62 1.04
N GLU A 87 17.27 8.00 0.85
CA GLU A 87 16.12 7.09 0.81
C GLU A 87 15.24 7.40 -0.39
N VAL A 88 14.29 8.33 -0.22
CA VAL A 88 13.29 8.64 -1.24
C VAL A 88 13.88 9.25 -2.50
N ASN A 89 15.12 9.73 -2.47
CA ASN A 89 15.88 10.23 -3.61
C ASN A 89 17.24 9.53 -3.75
N ALA A 90 17.37 8.30 -3.25
CA ALA A 90 18.58 7.52 -3.38
C ALA A 90 19.01 7.36 -4.85
N ASP A 91 20.32 7.42 -5.08
CA ASP A 91 20.94 7.03 -6.36
C ASP A 91 20.51 5.59 -6.73
N PRO A 92 20.17 5.30 -8.00
CA PRO A 92 19.68 3.98 -8.40
C PRO A 92 20.65 2.81 -8.19
N GLY A 93 21.96 3.08 -8.06
CA GLY A 93 22.95 2.07 -7.72
C GLY A 93 23.16 1.87 -6.22
N LYS A 94 22.56 2.71 -5.35
CA LYS A 94 22.81 2.68 -3.90
C LYS A 94 22.51 1.32 -3.29
N ALA A 95 21.36 0.74 -3.62
CA ALA A 95 20.91 -0.53 -3.04
C ALA A 95 21.93 -1.66 -3.26
N ARG A 96 22.48 -1.78 -4.47
CA ARG A 96 23.46 -2.82 -4.81
C ARG A 96 24.77 -2.69 -4.03
N ARG A 97 25.16 -1.47 -3.64
CA ARG A 97 26.36 -1.19 -2.83
C ARG A 97 26.09 -1.22 -1.32
N ASP A 98 24.82 -1.31 -0.92
CA ASP A 98 24.40 -1.24 0.47
C ASP A 98 24.66 -2.56 1.19
N GLN A 99 25.19 -2.50 2.41
CA GLN A 99 25.57 -3.71 3.17
C GLN A 99 24.38 -4.59 3.56
N GLN A 100 23.17 -4.03 3.66
CA GLN A 100 21.95 -4.78 3.98
C GLN A 100 21.23 -5.33 2.77
N LEU A 101 21.33 -4.66 1.62
CA LEU A 101 20.63 -5.05 0.39
C LEU A 101 21.59 -5.84 -0.50
N GLY A 102 22.63 -5.22 -1.04
CA GLY A 102 23.55 -5.90 -1.96
C GLY A 102 22.86 -6.27 -3.28
N GLU A 103 23.57 -6.99 -4.14
CA GLU A 103 23.03 -7.42 -5.43
C GLU A 103 21.92 -8.46 -5.25
N GLU A 104 22.10 -9.40 -4.34
CA GLU A 104 21.19 -10.54 -4.17
C GLU A 104 19.82 -10.11 -3.64
N CYS A 105 19.75 -9.16 -2.70
CA CYS A 105 18.46 -8.65 -2.26
C CYS A 105 17.79 -7.74 -3.31
N VAL A 106 18.56 -7.01 -4.12
CA VAL A 106 17.98 -6.19 -5.20
C VAL A 106 17.35 -7.10 -6.26
N ASP A 107 18.02 -8.18 -6.65
CA ASP A 107 17.50 -9.12 -7.64
C ASP A 107 16.29 -9.91 -7.10
N ALA A 108 16.32 -10.31 -5.83
CA ALA A 108 15.15 -10.91 -5.17
C ALA A 108 13.97 -9.92 -5.07
N ALA A 109 14.23 -8.67 -4.68
CA ALA A 109 13.21 -7.62 -4.61
C ALA A 109 12.61 -7.30 -5.97
N HIS A 110 13.43 -7.28 -7.03
CA HIS A 110 12.95 -7.11 -8.39
C HIS A 110 12.07 -8.27 -8.84
N THR A 111 12.48 -9.51 -8.55
CA THR A 111 11.66 -10.71 -8.81
C THR A 111 10.32 -10.62 -8.09
N THR A 112 10.30 -10.29 -6.79
CA THR A 112 9.07 -10.11 -6.02
C THR A 112 8.20 -8.98 -6.57
N PHE A 113 8.80 -7.84 -6.94
CA PHE A 113 8.08 -6.73 -7.55
C PHE A 113 7.36 -7.17 -8.85
N CYS A 114 8.08 -7.86 -9.74
CA CYS A 114 7.52 -8.39 -10.99
C CYS A 114 6.40 -9.40 -10.75
N MET A 115 6.57 -10.32 -9.79
CA MET A 115 5.53 -11.29 -9.43
C MET A 115 4.25 -10.60 -8.96
N ILE A 116 4.35 -9.62 -8.04
CA ILE A 116 3.18 -8.87 -7.55
C ILE A 116 2.55 -8.06 -8.70
N ARG A 117 3.37 -7.45 -9.57
CA ARG A 117 2.89 -6.72 -10.74
C ARG A 117 2.11 -7.61 -11.70
N ASN A 118 2.64 -8.79 -12.01
CA ASN A 118 2.00 -9.75 -12.92
C ASN A 118 0.74 -10.36 -12.32
N LEU A 119 0.72 -10.58 -11.00
CA LEU A 119 -0.47 -11.10 -10.32
C LEU A 119 -1.62 -10.09 -10.30
N ILE A 120 -1.30 -8.81 -10.13
CA ILE A 120 -2.31 -7.75 -9.96
C ILE A 120 -2.70 -7.08 -11.29
N GLU A 121 -1.81 -7.09 -12.27
CA GLU A 121 -1.95 -6.42 -13.57
C GLU A 121 -2.45 -4.96 -13.42
N PRO A 122 -1.73 -4.10 -12.65
CA PRO A 122 -2.22 -2.78 -12.31
C PRO A 122 -2.33 -1.88 -13.54
N LEU A 123 -3.46 -1.19 -13.67
CA LEU A 123 -3.60 -0.12 -14.65
C LEU A 123 -2.66 1.05 -14.32
N PRO A 124 -2.00 1.66 -15.33
CA PRO A 124 -1.22 2.87 -15.12
C PRO A 124 -2.08 4.01 -14.55
N LEU A 125 -1.51 4.77 -13.61
CA LEU A 125 -2.17 5.91 -12.97
C LEU A 125 -2.01 7.19 -13.80
N SER A 126 -2.45 7.12 -15.05
CA SER A 126 -2.30 8.21 -16.05
C SER A 126 -2.98 9.52 -15.66
N SER A 127 -3.99 9.46 -14.78
CA SER A 127 -4.73 10.63 -14.29
C SER A 127 -3.96 11.50 -13.28
N LEU A 128 -2.84 11.01 -12.74
CA LEU A 128 -1.95 11.79 -11.90
C LEU A 128 -0.98 12.57 -12.79
N GLU A 129 -1.41 13.72 -13.30
CA GLU A 129 -0.65 14.51 -14.29
C GLU A 129 0.24 15.58 -13.67
N LYS A 130 -0.06 15.98 -12.43
CA LYS A 130 0.63 17.11 -11.78
C LYS A 130 1.28 16.67 -10.48
N GLN A 131 2.47 17.19 -10.23
CA GLN A 131 3.21 16.91 -8.99
C GLN A 131 2.40 17.22 -7.72
N LYS A 132 1.65 18.33 -7.73
CA LYS A 132 0.76 18.68 -6.62
C LYS A 132 -0.34 17.64 -6.39
N GLN A 133 -0.85 17.00 -7.45
CA GLN A 133 -1.84 15.93 -7.33
C GLN A 133 -1.21 14.67 -6.75
N ALA A 134 0.01 14.31 -7.19
CA ALA A 134 0.76 13.18 -6.64
C ALA A 134 0.99 13.33 -5.12
N ALA A 135 1.40 14.52 -4.67
CA ALA A 135 1.57 14.81 -3.24
C ALA A 135 0.25 14.80 -2.45
N GLN A 136 -0.85 15.30 -3.02
CA GLN A 136 -2.16 15.22 -2.37
C GLN A 136 -2.69 13.78 -2.29
N TRP A 137 -2.43 13.01 -3.34
CA TRP A 137 -2.84 11.62 -3.44
C TRP A 137 -2.00 10.72 -2.53
N SER A 138 -0.71 11.01 -2.36
CA SER A 138 0.18 10.23 -1.49
C SER A 138 -0.30 10.19 -0.03
N TRP A 139 -0.94 11.24 0.46
CA TRP A 139 -1.57 11.25 1.79
C TRP A 139 -2.68 10.19 1.93
N ARG A 140 -3.55 10.09 0.92
CA ARG A 140 -4.61 9.07 0.88
C ARG A 140 -4.03 7.68 0.69
N LEU A 141 -3.02 7.55 -0.16
CA LEU A 141 -2.31 6.31 -0.38
C LEU A 141 -1.68 5.80 0.92
N SER A 142 -1.03 6.67 1.70
CA SER A 142 -0.42 6.27 2.97
C SER A 142 -1.44 5.68 3.94
N GLY A 143 -2.60 6.34 4.11
CA GLY A 143 -3.69 5.79 4.93
C GLY A 143 -4.20 4.43 4.41
N LEU A 144 -4.33 4.27 3.09
CA LEU A 144 -4.73 3.00 2.48
C LEU A 144 -3.69 1.89 2.69
N VAL A 145 -2.41 2.19 2.51
CA VAL A 145 -1.31 1.22 2.70
C VAL A 145 -1.26 0.78 4.16
N THR A 146 -1.30 1.72 5.12
CA THR A 146 -1.33 1.40 6.55
C THR A 146 -2.55 0.56 6.92
N LEU A 147 -3.74 0.92 6.44
CA LEU A 147 -4.95 0.14 6.72
C LEU A 147 -4.86 -1.27 6.12
N ALA A 148 -4.36 -1.40 4.90
CA ALA A 148 -4.17 -2.71 4.26
C ALA A 148 -3.16 -3.58 5.01
N ASP A 149 -2.05 -3.00 5.48
CA ASP A 149 -1.05 -3.68 6.31
C ASP A 149 -1.67 -4.16 7.64
N TRP A 150 -2.44 -3.32 8.32
CA TRP A 150 -3.13 -3.70 9.57
C TRP A 150 -4.17 -4.80 9.37
N VAL A 151 -4.92 -4.76 8.27
CA VAL A 151 -5.88 -5.83 7.94
C VAL A 151 -5.14 -7.13 7.59
N GLY A 152 -4.09 -7.05 6.77
CA GLY A 152 -3.30 -8.21 6.33
C GLY A 152 -2.43 -8.84 7.42
N SER A 153 -2.13 -8.11 8.49
CA SER A 153 -1.37 -8.60 9.64
C SER A 153 -2.20 -9.41 10.64
N ASP A 154 -3.52 -9.52 10.44
CA ASP A 154 -4.40 -10.26 11.34
C ASP A 154 -4.37 -11.76 11.06
N SER A 155 -3.64 -12.50 11.90
CA SER A 155 -3.44 -13.95 11.75
C SER A 155 -4.72 -14.77 11.92
N ASP A 156 -5.80 -14.20 12.47
CA ASP A 156 -7.09 -14.89 12.55
C ASP A 156 -7.75 -15.01 11.16
N TYR A 157 -7.38 -14.13 10.22
CA TYR A 157 -7.82 -14.17 8.82
C TYR A 157 -6.72 -14.63 7.87
N PHE A 158 -5.46 -14.29 8.16
CA PHE A 158 -4.30 -14.55 7.30
C PHE A 158 -3.27 -15.41 8.05
N SER A 159 -3.49 -16.72 8.09
CA SER A 159 -2.53 -17.68 8.62
C SER A 159 -1.22 -17.68 7.85
N PHE A 160 -0.13 -18.05 8.51
CA PHE A 160 1.13 -18.34 7.81
C PHE A 160 0.95 -19.58 6.93
N GLU A 161 1.20 -19.42 5.63
CA GLU A 161 1.08 -20.49 4.64
C GLU A 161 2.44 -21.08 4.26
N SER A 162 2.44 -22.31 3.74
CA SER A 162 3.65 -22.97 3.25
C SER A 162 4.21 -22.24 2.02
N VAL A 163 5.54 -22.14 1.94
CA VAL A 163 6.27 -21.64 0.76
C VAL A 163 6.07 -22.51 -0.49
N ASP A 164 5.63 -23.76 -0.32
CA ASP A 164 5.31 -24.67 -1.43
C ASP A 164 3.94 -24.38 -2.07
N THR A 165 3.12 -23.52 -1.45
CA THR A 165 1.82 -23.12 -1.98
C THR A 165 2.02 -22.33 -3.26
N ARG A 166 1.33 -22.72 -4.33
CA ARG A 166 1.37 -21.97 -5.60
C ARG A 166 0.82 -20.57 -5.39
N LEU A 167 1.46 -19.58 -6.02
CA LEU A 167 1.08 -18.18 -5.84
C LEU A 167 -0.37 -17.89 -6.25
N GLU A 168 -0.87 -18.54 -7.31
CA GLU A 168 -2.24 -18.35 -7.78
C GLU A 168 -3.26 -18.87 -6.75
N ASP A 169 -3.03 -20.06 -6.20
CA ASP A 169 -3.88 -20.66 -5.17
C ASP A 169 -3.88 -19.82 -3.89
N TYR A 170 -2.69 -19.32 -3.49
CA TYR A 170 -2.54 -18.40 -2.37
C TYR A 170 -3.33 -17.10 -2.62
N TRP A 171 -3.25 -16.54 -3.82
CA TRP A 171 -3.94 -15.30 -4.18
C TRP A 171 -5.47 -15.45 -4.08
N GLU A 172 -6.05 -16.49 -4.68
CA GLU A 172 -7.49 -16.76 -4.60
C GLU A 172 -7.98 -16.91 -3.15
N TRP A 173 -7.21 -17.63 -2.34
CA TRP A 173 -7.50 -17.76 -0.92
C TRP A 173 -7.42 -16.41 -0.19
N THR A 174 -6.36 -15.61 -0.40
CA THR A 174 -6.21 -14.30 0.26
C THR A 174 -7.31 -13.32 -0.10
N LEU A 175 -7.85 -13.35 -1.33
CA LEU A 175 -9.00 -12.53 -1.72
C LEU A 175 -10.24 -12.88 -0.88
N THR A 176 -10.50 -14.18 -0.71
CA THR A 176 -11.62 -14.65 0.13
C THR A 176 -11.43 -14.25 1.59
N GLN A 177 -10.20 -14.31 2.12
CA GLN A 177 -9.92 -13.88 3.49
C GLN A 177 -10.02 -12.37 3.65
N ALA A 178 -9.60 -11.59 2.67
CA ALA A 178 -9.73 -10.13 2.68
C ALA A 178 -11.20 -9.70 2.78
N GLU A 179 -12.11 -10.32 2.04
CA GLU A 179 -13.54 -10.04 2.14
C GLU A 179 -14.08 -10.32 3.56
N LYS A 180 -13.71 -11.46 4.14
CA LYS A 180 -14.10 -11.83 5.51
C LYS A 180 -13.52 -10.88 6.55
N ALA A 181 -12.25 -10.49 6.41
CA ALA A 181 -11.57 -9.58 7.31
C ALA A 181 -12.21 -8.18 7.27
N LEU A 182 -12.47 -7.67 6.07
CA LEU A 182 -13.13 -6.38 5.88
C LEU A 182 -14.55 -6.38 6.46
N ALA A 183 -15.31 -7.47 6.25
CA ALA A 183 -16.65 -7.63 6.82
C ALA A 183 -16.61 -7.67 8.35
N GLY A 184 -15.75 -8.52 8.93
CA GLY A 184 -15.61 -8.68 10.38
C GLY A 184 -15.15 -7.42 11.10
N LYS A 185 -14.37 -6.57 10.42
CA LYS A 185 -13.88 -5.28 10.93
C LYS A 185 -14.83 -4.10 10.65
N GLY A 186 -15.97 -4.34 9.98
CA GLY A 186 -16.92 -3.28 9.64
C GLY A 186 -16.38 -2.26 8.64
N LEU A 187 -15.43 -2.66 7.79
CA LEU A 187 -14.76 -1.82 6.79
C LEU A 187 -15.43 -1.88 5.42
N LEU A 188 -16.48 -2.69 5.25
CA LEU A 188 -17.27 -2.71 4.04
C LEU A 188 -18.10 -1.43 3.93
N ALA A 189 -18.15 -0.88 2.71
CA ALA A 189 -18.98 0.27 2.41
C ALA A 189 -20.45 -0.06 2.69
N GLN A 190 -21.10 0.74 3.53
CA GLN A 190 -22.54 0.65 3.71
C GLN A 190 -23.21 1.22 2.47
N SER A 191 -24.23 0.51 1.96
CA SER A 191 -25.04 1.03 0.86
C SER A 191 -25.82 2.24 1.41
N PRO A 192 -25.61 3.47 0.88
CA PRO A 192 -26.38 4.61 1.33
C PRO A 192 -27.86 4.38 0.98
N GLU A 193 -28.76 4.71 1.91
CA GLU A 193 -30.18 4.82 1.57
C GLU A 193 -30.32 5.82 0.43
N SER A 194 -31.09 5.47 -0.60
CA SER A 194 -31.19 6.26 -1.83
C SER A 194 -31.72 7.67 -1.58
N ARG A 195 -32.51 7.86 -0.51
CA ARG A 195 -32.92 9.15 0.07
C ARG A 195 -33.34 8.98 1.54
N PRO A 196 -32.44 9.17 2.52
CA PRO A 196 -32.87 9.23 3.92
C PRO A 196 -33.79 10.45 4.09
N SER A 197 -34.94 10.26 4.73
CA SER A 197 -35.80 11.38 5.13
C SER A 197 -35.43 11.80 6.55
N TYR A 198 -35.71 13.04 6.96
CA TYR A 198 -35.47 13.45 8.33
C TYR A 198 -36.19 12.52 9.34
N ALA A 199 -37.38 12.03 8.94
CA ALA A 199 -38.16 11.07 9.69
C ALA A 199 -37.53 9.66 9.77
N SER A 200 -36.70 9.23 8.80
CA SER A 200 -36.13 7.88 8.80
C SER A 200 -35.02 7.72 9.84
N PHE A 201 -34.26 8.77 10.14
CA PHE A 201 -33.18 8.71 11.14
C PHE A 201 -33.46 9.49 12.43
N ALA A 202 -34.46 10.38 12.46
CA ALA A 202 -34.85 11.11 13.67
C ALA A 202 -36.39 11.19 13.86
N PRO A 203 -37.10 10.06 14.03
CA PRO A 203 -38.57 10.02 14.00
C PRO A 203 -39.23 10.96 15.01
N GLN A 204 -38.69 11.03 16.23
CA GLN A 204 -39.25 11.86 17.31
C GLN A 204 -39.08 13.36 17.01
N ALA A 205 -37.92 13.78 16.52
CA ALA A 205 -37.65 15.18 16.21
C ALA A 205 -38.36 15.63 14.92
N ALA A 206 -38.61 14.71 13.99
CA ALA A 206 -39.37 14.94 12.76
C ALA A 206 -40.87 15.20 13.01
N THR A 207 -41.40 14.92 14.20
CA THR A 207 -42.79 15.27 14.55
C THR A 207 -43.04 16.78 14.59
N ARG A 208 -42.00 17.58 14.92
CA ARG A 208 -42.03 19.04 14.97
C ARG A 208 -40.66 19.61 14.56
N PRO A 209 -40.29 19.55 13.26
CA PRO A 209 -38.99 20.00 12.81
C PRO A 209 -38.85 21.52 12.99
N ARG A 210 -37.67 21.96 13.43
CA ARG A 210 -37.31 23.38 13.47
C ARG A 210 -37.21 23.93 12.04
N PRO A 211 -37.39 25.25 11.83
CA PRO A 211 -37.31 25.85 10.49
C PRO A 211 -36.05 25.49 9.69
N MET A 212 -34.87 25.41 10.35
CA MET A 212 -33.62 25.00 9.69
C MET A 212 -33.61 23.52 9.28
N GLN A 213 -34.26 22.63 10.02
CA GLN A 213 -34.33 21.20 9.70
C GLN A 213 -35.23 20.97 8.49
N LYS A 214 -36.38 21.66 8.43
CA LYS A 214 -37.27 21.65 7.27
C LYS A 214 -36.57 22.17 6.01
N LEU A 215 -35.84 23.29 6.14
CA LEU A 215 -35.08 23.85 5.02
C LEU A 215 -33.97 22.90 4.53
N ALA A 216 -33.30 22.17 5.43
CA ALA A 216 -32.27 21.21 5.06
C ALA A 216 -32.83 19.97 4.35
N GLU A 217 -34.04 19.53 4.70
CA GLU A 217 -34.74 18.40 4.04
C GLU A 217 -35.25 18.75 2.64
N GLU A 218 -35.68 20.00 2.45
CA GLU A 218 -36.17 20.51 1.15
C GLU A 218 -35.04 20.98 0.22
N ALA A 219 -33.84 21.20 0.77
CA ALA A 219 -32.69 21.65 -0.02
C ALA A 219 -32.30 20.56 -1.05
N PRO A 220 -32.17 20.91 -2.34
CA PRO A 220 -31.72 19.95 -3.33
C PRO A 220 -30.32 19.46 -2.96
N LEU A 221 -30.16 18.15 -2.85
CA LEU A 221 -28.83 17.56 -2.84
C LEU A 221 -28.21 17.90 -4.18
N LYS A 222 -27.13 18.70 -4.16
CA LYS A 222 -26.27 18.80 -5.34
C LYS A 222 -25.80 17.39 -5.66
N ASP A 223 -25.77 17.02 -6.93
CA ASP A 223 -25.15 15.77 -7.35
C ASP A 223 -23.77 15.70 -6.69
N GLY A 224 -23.62 14.80 -5.71
CA GLY A 224 -22.31 14.46 -5.19
C GLY A 224 -21.49 13.94 -6.36
N ALA A 225 -20.17 14.03 -6.28
CA ALA A 225 -19.26 13.46 -7.27
C ALA A 225 -19.40 11.92 -7.29
N HIS A 226 -20.49 11.42 -7.85
CA HIS A 226 -20.67 10.04 -8.24
C HIS A 226 -19.86 9.89 -9.52
N HIS A 227 -18.58 9.56 -9.37
CA HIS A 227 -17.89 8.84 -10.44
C HIS A 227 -18.61 7.52 -10.64
N ARG A 228 -19.62 7.53 -11.51
CA ARG A 228 -20.18 6.31 -12.10
C ARG A 228 -19.07 5.73 -12.96
N GLY A 229 -18.45 4.65 -12.49
CA GLY A 229 -17.61 3.81 -13.33
C GLY A 229 -18.40 3.41 -14.57
N ARG A 230 -17.83 3.72 -15.73
CA ARG A 230 -18.08 3.04 -16.99
C ARG A 230 -16.83 2.26 -17.32
#